data_AF-A0A060YHD3-F1
#
_entry.id   AF-A0A060YHD3-F1
#
_cell.length_a   1.000
_cell.length_b   1.000
_cell.length_c   1.000
_cell.angle_alpha   90.00
_cell.angle_beta   90.00
_cell.angle_gamma   90.00
#
_symmetry.space_group_name_H-M   'P 1'
#
loop_
_entity.id
_entity.type
_entity.pdbx_description
1 polymer ?
#
loop_
_entity_poly.entity_id
_entity_poly.type
_entity_poly.pdbx_seq_one_letter_code
_entity_poly.pdbx_strand_id
1 'polypeptide(L)' 'MSSHHIPYSEELNVISMLVDNATVGEWNLQGLPNDDLSIQNGIIVTKASRYPLLIDPQGQGKIWIKNREKDRELEVTRAE' A
#
# COMPACT_ATOMS: atom_id res chain seq x y z
N MET A 1 -5.69 8.17 30.28
CA MET A 1 -4.89 9.39 30.06
C MET A 1 -3.52 8.98 29.55
N SER A 2 -3.03 9.61 28.48
CA SER A 2 -1.68 9.35 27.94
C SER A 2 -0.63 9.54 29.02
N SER A 3 0.20 8.52 29.26
CA SER A 3 1.26 8.51 30.29
C SER A 3 2.27 9.65 30.18
N HIS A 4 2.31 10.36 29.04
CA HIS A 4 3.35 11.35 28.72
C HIS A 4 2.80 12.71 28.28
N HIS A 5 1.48 12.96 28.35
CA HIS A 5 0.84 14.23 27.93
C HIS A 5 1.21 14.73 26.52
N ILE A 6 1.58 13.83 25.61
CA ILE A 6 1.85 14.18 24.21
C ILE A 6 0.51 14.37 23.49
N PRO A 7 0.25 15.52 22.83
CA PRO A 7 -0.97 15.73 22.05
C PRO A 7 -1.05 14.78 20.85
N TYR A 8 -2.22 14.20 20.61
CA TYR A 8 -2.52 13.37 19.45
C TYR A 8 -3.98 13.56 19.03
N SER A 9 -4.30 13.22 17.78
CA SER A 9 -5.69 13.23 17.29
C SER A 9 -6.44 12.04 17.87
N GLU A 10 -7.60 12.28 18.52
CA GLU A 10 -8.40 11.22 19.14
C GLU A 10 -8.93 10.20 18.13
N GLU A 11 -9.29 10.66 16.93
CA GLU A 11 -9.73 9.84 15.81
C GLU A 11 -8.64 9.81 14.72
N LEU A 12 -7.71 8.88 14.86
CA LEU A 12 -6.62 8.71 13.91
C LEU A 12 -7.00 7.69 12.84
N ASN A 13 -7.07 8.14 11.58
CA ASN A 13 -7.25 7.27 10.42
C ASN A 13 -6.01 7.34 9.51
N VAL A 14 -5.15 6.33 9.61
CA VAL A 14 -3.87 6.24 8.89
C VAL A 14 -4.07 6.31 7.37
N ILE A 15 -5.14 5.71 6.85
CA ILE A 15 -5.42 5.69 5.40
C ILE A 15 -5.61 7.11 4.90
N SER A 16 -6.55 7.85 5.50
CA SER A 16 -6.87 9.23 5.11
C SER A 16 -5.72 10.22 5.32
N MET A 17 -4.80 9.91 6.24
CA MET A 17 -3.63 10.75 6.52
C MET A 17 -2.49 10.57 5.52
N LEU A 18 -2.33 9.36 4.96
CA LEU A 18 -1.16 9.02 4.12
C LEU A 18 -1.49 8.96 2.63
N VAL A 19 -2.77 8.84 2.28
CA VAL A 19 -3.24 8.62 0.91
C VAL A 19 -4.57 9.32 0.68
N ASP A 20 -4.74 9.88 -0.51
CA ASP A 20 -5.99 10.48 -0.98
C ASP A 20 -6.86 9.48 -1.77
N ASN A 21 -8.15 9.80 -1.92
CA ASN A 21 -9.11 8.96 -2.64
C ASN A 21 -8.76 8.76 -4.12
N ALA A 22 -8.05 9.72 -4.74
CA ALA A 22 -7.64 9.60 -6.13
C ALA A 22 -6.57 8.50 -6.29
N THR A 23 -5.61 8.44 -5.37
CA THR A 23 -4.57 7.41 -5.30
C THR A 23 -5.18 6.03 -5.03
N VAL A 24 -6.15 5.94 -4.10
CA VAL A 24 -6.88 4.68 -3.88
C VAL A 24 -7.63 4.24 -5.14
N GLY A 25 -8.31 5.18 -5.80
CA GLY A 25 -9.01 4.92 -7.06
C GLY A 25 -8.07 4.36 -8.13
N GLU A 26 -6.88 4.94 -8.28
CA GLU A 26 -5.86 4.45 -9.21
C GLU A 26 -5.36 3.04 -8.84
N TRP A 27 -5.11 2.76 -7.56
CA TRP A 27 -4.73 1.42 -7.12
C TRP A 27 -5.82 0.38 -7.41
N ASN A 28 -7.08 0.77 -7.25
CA ASN A 28 -8.22 -0.10 -7.57
C ASN A 28 -8.29 -0.41 -9.08
N LEU A 29 -8.04 0.59 -9.93
CA LEU A 29 -7.94 0.39 -11.39
C LEU A 29 -6.77 -0.53 -11.75
N GLN A 30 -5.69 -0.49 -10.97
CA GLN A 30 -4.54 -1.38 -11.12
C GLN A 30 -4.78 -2.79 -10.52
N GLY A 31 -5.92 -3.04 -9.90
CA GLY A 31 -6.33 -4.35 -9.39
C GLY A 31 -6.03 -4.60 -7.91
N LEU A 32 -5.70 -3.56 -7.13
CA LEU A 32 -5.70 -3.66 -5.66
C LEU A 32 -7.16 -3.75 -5.17
N PRO A 33 -7.48 -4.62 -4.21
CA PRO A 33 -8.81 -4.61 -3.59
C PRO A 33 -9.10 -3.32 -2.83
N ASN A 34 -10.37 -2.91 -2.85
CA ASN A 34 -10.85 -1.71 -2.17
C ASN A 34 -11.24 -1.96 -0.70
N ASP A 35 -10.49 -2.81 0.00
CA ASP A 35 -10.66 -3.04 1.44
C ASP A 35 -9.53 -2.37 2.24
N ASP A 36 -9.82 -2.00 3.49
CA ASP A 36 -8.90 -1.23 4.33
C ASP A 36 -7.54 -1.90 4.52
N LEU A 37 -7.48 -3.24 4.58
CA LEU A 37 -6.22 -3.97 4.75
C LEU A 37 -5.38 -3.90 3.47
N SER A 38 -6.01 -4.11 2.31
CA SER A 38 -5.35 -3.98 1.01
C SER A 38 -4.84 -2.55 0.77
N ILE A 39 -5.62 -1.54 1.12
CA ILE A 39 -5.20 -0.13 1.03
C ILE A 39 -4.02 0.14 1.97
N GLN A 40 -4.04 -0.36 3.20
CA GLN A 40 -2.89 -0.25 4.13
C GLN A 40 -1.65 -0.94 3.58
N ASN A 41 -1.78 -2.12 2.96
CA ASN A 41 -0.67 -2.78 2.28
C ASN A 41 -0.14 -1.95 1.11
N GLY A 42 -1.03 -1.32 0.32
CA GLY A 42 -0.66 -0.39 -0.73
C GLY A 42 0.12 0.82 -0.22
N ILE A 43 -0.28 1.36 0.95
CA ILE A 43 0.46 2.43 1.65
C ILE A 43 1.85 1.95 2.03
N ILE A 44 1.99 0.77 2.65
CA ILE A 44 3.30 0.23 3.01
C ILE A 44 4.17 0.08 1.76
N VAL A 45 3.63 -0.47 0.67
CA VAL A 45 4.40 -0.68 -0.56
C VAL A 45 4.87 0.63 -1.19
N THR A 46 4.10 1.71 -1.08
CA THR A 46 4.38 2.98 -1.75
C THR A 46 5.04 4.04 -0.86
N LYS A 47 4.94 3.92 0.46
CA LYS A 47 5.43 4.91 1.43
C LYS A 47 6.53 4.39 2.34
N ALA A 48 6.77 3.07 2.42
CA ALA A 48 7.85 2.54 3.23
C ALA A 48 9.22 3.02 2.73
N SER A 49 10.12 3.33 3.66
CA SER A 49 11.50 3.73 3.36
C SER A 49 12.38 2.57 2.90
N ARG A 50 11.94 1.32 3.14
CA ARG A 50 12.63 0.08 2.75
C ARG A 50 11.77 -0.68 1.76
N TYR A 51 12.44 -1.45 0.88
CA TYR A 51 11.75 -2.31 -0.07
C TYR A 51 10.90 -3.36 0.67
N PRO A 52 9.59 -3.43 0.42
CA PRO A 52 8.69 -4.36 1.11
C PRO A 52 8.88 -5.79 0.58
N LEU A 53 8.81 -6.77 1.48
CA LEU A 53 8.65 -8.17 1.11
C LEU A 53 7.16 -8.53 1.18
N LEU A 54 6.57 -8.90 0.05
CA LEU A 54 5.15 -9.28 -0.01
C LEU A 54 4.98 -10.75 0.36
N ILE A 55 4.16 -11.02 1.38
CA ILE A 55 3.64 -12.35 1.69
C ILE A 55 2.29 -12.49 1.00
N ASP A 56 2.30 -13.00 -0.23
CA ASP A 56 1.13 -12.99 -1.13
C ASP A 56 0.87 -14.39 -1.70
N PRO A 57 0.14 -15.26 -0.97
CA PRO A 57 -0.16 -16.61 -1.43
C PRO A 57 -1.11 -16.65 -2.63
N GLN A 58 -1.93 -15.60 -2.82
CA GLN A 58 -2.92 -15.52 -3.91
C GLN A 58 -2.35 -14.86 -5.18
N GLY A 59 -1.17 -14.23 -5.08
CA GLY A 59 -0.51 -13.54 -6.19
C GLY A 59 -1.16 -12.20 -6.56
N GLN A 60 -2.06 -11.67 -5.74
CA GLN A 60 -2.79 -10.44 -6.03
C GLN A 60 -1.89 -9.19 -5.96
N GLY A 61 -1.04 -9.09 -4.94
CA GLY A 61 -0.08 -8.00 -4.82
C GLY A 61 0.92 -8.00 -5.97
N LYS A 62 1.35 -9.19 -6.42
CA LYS A 62 2.19 -9.32 -7.62
C LYS A 62 1.49 -8.81 -8.88
N ILE A 63 0.21 -9.14 -9.08
CA ILE A 63 -0.57 -8.67 -10.24
C ILE A 63 -0.71 -7.14 -10.18
N TRP A 64 -1.05 -6.60 -9.01
CA TRP A 64 -1.19 -5.16 -8.80
C TRP A 64 0.11 -4.40 -9.13
N ILE A 65 1.27 -4.83 -8.60
CA ILE A 65 2.56 -4.20 -8.88
C ILE A 65 2.87 -4.24 -10.39
N LYS A 66 2.62 -5.36 -11.06
CA LYS A 66 2.82 -5.46 -12.52
C LYS A 66 1.95 -4.48 -13.31
N ASN A 67 0.70 -4.31 -12.90
CA ASN A 67 -0.22 -3.38 -13.56
C ASN A 67 0.19 -1.92 -13.29
N ARG A 68 0.60 -1.61 -12.06
CA ARG A 68 1.07 -0.27 -11.66
C ARG A 68 2.34 0.15 -12.41
N GLU A 69 3.27 -0.77 -12.60
CA GLU A 69 4.56 -0.52 -13.27
C GLU A 69 4.53 -0.82 -14.77
N LYS A 70 3.34 -1.01 -15.37
CA LYS A 70 3.18 -1.42 -16.77
C LYS A 70 3.89 -0.49 -17.75
N ASP A 71 3.86 0.82 -17.49
CA ASP A 71 4.50 1.84 -18.34
C ASP A 71 5.93 2.19 -17.88
N ARG A 72 6.48 1.43 -16.92
CA ARG A 72 7.77 1.70 -16.25
C ARG A 72 8.79 0.57 -16.45
N GLU A 73 8.58 -0.25 -17.47
CA GLU A 73 9.52 -1.30 -17.91
C GLU A 73 9.95 -2.26 -16.77
N LEU A 74 9.01 -2.68 -15.93
CA LEU A 74 9.28 -3.60 -14.81
C LEU A 74 9.89 -4.93 -15.29
N GLU A 75 11.13 -5.20 -14.90
CA GLU A 75 11.77 -6.50 -15.08
C GLU A 75 11.40 -7.48 -13.95
N VAL A 76 11.10 -8.72 -14.31
CA VAL A 76 10.68 -9.77 -13.37
C VAL A 76 11.66 -10.92 -13.40
N THR A 77 12.36 -11.13 -12.29
CA THR A 77 13.30 -12.24 -12.10
C THR A 77 12.90 -13.14 -10.91
N ARG A 78 13.60 -14.25 -10.74
CA ARG A 78 13.48 -15.16 -9.59
C ARG A 78 14.88 -15.55 -9.14
N ALA A 79 15.09 -15.70 -7.84
CA ALA A 79 16.31 -16.29 -7.34
C ALA A 79 16.37 -17.76 -7.75
N GLU A 80 17.53 -18.19 -8.25
CA GLU A 80 17.86 -19.60 -8.53
C GLU A 80 18.11 -20.37 -7.23
#